data_AF-A0A2N0DDF1-F1
#
_entry.id   AF-A0A2N0DDF1-F1
#
_cell.length_a   1.000
_cell.length_b   1.000
_cell.length_c   1.000
_cell.angle_alpha   90.00
_cell.angle_beta   90.00
_cell.angle_gamma   90.00
#
_symmetry.space_group_name_H-M   'P 1'
#
loop_
_entity.id
_entity.type
_entity.pdbx_description
1 polymer ?
#
loop_
_entity_poly.entity_id
_entity_poly.type
_entity_poly.pdbx_seq_one_letter_code
_entity_poly.pdbx_strand_id
1 'polypeptide(L)'
;MTNIIPTASRWKPSLVFLGFGAVAAVVASTAAFTSLHLGIAPWAMFIGWVAYFTRPISARQGIYTWLCVLCGLTFGAAAVLALQGLMPIMGSFALFVVVFAVAMVVVSMRAVRALDNIPAWFLGLIAFFASHAEPSLAAISELAGAGALGTAAGWASQRLQGRFAGAH
;
A
#
# COMPACT_ATOMS: atom_id res chain seq x y z
N MET A 1 32.40 16.10 -39.11
CA MET A 1 31.58 16.01 -37.88
C MET A 1 30.31 15.24 -38.22
N THR A 2 30.28 13.95 -37.91
CA THR A 2 29.16 13.05 -38.21
C THR A 2 28.11 13.14 -37.10
N ASN A 3 26.95 13.71 -37.41
CA ASN A 3 25.79 13.73 -36.52
C ASN A 3 25.18 12.33 -36.43
N ILE A 4 25.44 11.62 -35.33
CA ILE A 4 24.68 10.44 -34.94
C ILE A 4 23.49 10.94 -34.12
N ILE A 5 22.37 11.21 -34.78
CA ILE A 5 21.08 11.39 -34.09
C ILE A 5 20.62 9.98 -33.70
N PRO A 6 20.49 9.64 -32.41
CA PRO A 6 19.87 8.37 -32.02
C PRO A 6 18.42 8.43 -32.49
N THR A 7 18.06 7.62 -33.49
CA THR A 7 16.65 7.42 -33.84
C THR A 7 15.95 6.88 -32.61
N ALA A 8 15.03 7.68 -32.05
CA ALA A 8 14.17 7.24 -30.95
C ALA A 8 13.54 5.89 -31.34
N SER A 9 13.87 4.82 -30.60
CA SER A 9 13.24 3.53 -30.82
C SER A 9 11.73 3.73 -30.66
N ARG A 10 10.96 3.42 -31.69
CA ARG A 10 9.49 3.46 -31.60
C ARG A 10 9.07 2.35 -30.64
N TRP A 11 8.85 2.70 -29.38
CA TRP A 11 8.22 1.83 -28.40
C TRP A 11 6.80 1.51 -28.88
N LYS A 12 6.65 0.42 -29.63
CA LYS A 12 5.35 -0.20 -29.90
C LYS A 12 5.11 -1.20 -28.77
N PRO A 13 4.27 -0.88 -27.77
CA PRO A 13 3.93 -1.87 -26.76
C PRO A 13 3.31 -3.09 -27.45
N SER A 14 3.72 -4.29 -27.03
CA SER A 14 3.11 -5.52 -27.54
C SER A 14 1.63 -5.56 -27.14
N LEU A 15 0.80 -6.25 -27.94
CA LEU A 15 -0.62 -6.48 -27.59
C LEU A 15 -0.75 -7.15 -26.22
N VAL A 16 0.19 -8.02 -25.88
CA VAL A 16 0.29 -8.65 -24.56
C VAL A 16 0.47 -7.58 -23.48
N PHE A 17 1.42 -6.66 -23.60
CA PHE A 17 1.62 -5.58 -22.64
C PHE A 17 0.36 -4.72 -22.43
N LEU A 18 -0.31 -4.35 -23.53
CA LEU A 18 -1.57 -3.61 -23.46
C LEU A 18 -2.68 -4.42 -22.79
N GLY A 19 -2.76 -5.72 -23.06
CA GLY A 19 -3.71 -6.63 -22.41
C GLY A 19 -3.51 -6.71 -20.89
N PHE A 20 -2.26 -6.83 -20.42
CA PHE A 20 -1.96 -6.81 -18.99
C PHE A 20 -2.38 -5.50 -18.32
N GLY A 21 -2.09 -4.37 -18.96
CA GLY A 21 -2.50 -3.05 -18.50
C GLY A 21 -4.03 -2.90 -18.45
N ALA A 22 -4.73 -3.37 -19.49
CA ALA A 22 -6.18 -3.33 -19.56
C ALA A 22 -6.83 -4.16 -18.43
N VAL A 23 -6.32 -5.35 -18.13
CA VAL A 23 -6.80 -6.17 -17.00
C VAL A 23 -6.62 -5.42 -15.68
N ALA A 24 -5.45 -4.87 -15.43
CA ALA A 24 -5.21 -4.09 -14.20
C ALA A 24 -6.15 -2.89 -14.09
N ALA A 25 -6.35 -2.16 -15.19
CA ALA A 25 -7.23 -0.99 -15.24
C ALA A 25 -8.69 -1.34 -14.96
N VAL A 26 -9.21 -2.45 -15.53
CA VAL A 26 -10.59 -2.91 -15.30
C VAL A 26 -10.78 -3.29 -13.83
N VAL A 27 -9.85 -4.04 -13.24
CA VAL A 27 -9.98 -4.46 -11.84
C VAL A 27 -9.85 -3.27 -10.89
N ALA A 28 -8.88 -2.38 -11.12
CA ALA A 28 -8.68 -1.17 -10.32
C ALA A 28 -9.89 -0.23 -10.38
N SER A 29 -10.42 0.03 -11.58
CA SER A 29 -11.61 0.89 -11.75
C SER A 29 -12.86 0.28 -11.11
N THR A 30 -13.05 -1.04 -11.22
CA THR A 30 -14.15 -1.74 -10.55
C THR A 30 -14.04 -1.64 -9.02
N ALA A 31 -12.84 -1.83 -8.47
CA ALA A 31 -12.60 -1.70 -7.03
C ALA A 31 -12.79 -0.27 -6.53
N ALA A 32 -12.34 0.74 -7.30
CA ALA A 32 -12.55 2.15 -6.98
C ALA A 32 -14.04 2.52 -6.99
N PHE A 33 -14.79 2.08 -8.01
CA PHE A 33 -16.24 2.26 -8.08
C PHE A 33 -16.95 1.59 -6.90
N THR A 34 -16.55 0.36 -6.57
CA THR A 34 -17.09 -0.38 -5.41
C THR A 34 -16.80 0.36 -4.10
N SER A 35 -15.60 0.92 -3.95
CA SER A 35 -15.22 1.70 -2.76
C SER A 35 -16.15 2.89 -2.56
N LEU A 36 -16.43 3.65 -3.63
CA LEU A 36 -17.37 4.77 -3.59
C LEU A 36 -18.76 4.34 -3.14
N HIS A 37 -19.27 3.21 -3.63
CA HIS A 37 -20.58 2.67 -3.22
C HIS A 37 -20.63 2.16 -1.79
N LEU A 38 -19.50 1.75 -1.22
CA LEU A 38 -19.37 1.37 0.18
C LEU A 38 -19.07 2.55 1.11
N GLY A 39 -18.97 3.78 0.57
CA GLY A 39 -18.59 4.97 1.34
C GLY A 39 -17.11 5.01 1.73
N ILE A 40 -16.26 4.18 1.10
CA ILE A 40 -14.83 4.07 1.37
C ILE A 40 -14.07 4.98 0.40
N ALA A 41 -13.12 5.77 0.92
CA ALA A 41 -12.28 6.62 0.09
C ALA A 41 -11.39 5.77 -0.86
N PRO A 42 -11.48 5.95 -2.20
CA PRO A 42 -10.73 5.11 -3.15
C PRO A 42 -9.21 5.17 -2.97
N TRP A 43 -8.67 6.31 -2.52
CA TRP A 43 -7.24 6.45 -2.26
C TRP A 43 -6.75 5.45 -1.20
N ALA A 44 -7.54 5.21 -0.15
CA ALA A 44 -7.19 4.30 0.94
C ALA A 44 -7.21 2.85 0.45
N MET A 45 -8.14 2.52 -0.45
CA MET A 45 -8.17 1.23 -1.12
C MET A 45 -6.93 1.03 -2.01
N PHE A 46 -6.47 2.05 -2.73
CA PHE A 46 -5.23 1.97 -3.51
C PHE A 46 -3.98 1.71 -2.66
N ILE A 47 -3.94 2.09 -1.38
CA ILE A 47 -2.84 1.71 -0.48
C ILE A 47 -2.69 0.19 -0.40
N GLY A 48 -3.82 -0.52 -0.22
CA GLY A 48 -3.83 -1.99 -0.17
C GLY A 48 -3.49 -2.64 -1.51
N TRP A 49 -3.91 -2.04 -2.62
CA TRP A 49 -3.53 -2.48 -3.96
C TRP A 49 -2.02 -2.36 -4.18
N VAL A 50 -1.44 -1.20 -3.89
CA VAL A 50 0.00 -0.95 -4.05
C VAL A 50 0.80 -1.87 -3.13
N ALA A 51 0.37 -2.02 -1.88
CA ALA A 51 1.02 -2.90 -0.92
C ALA A 51 1.07 -4.34 -1.46
N TYR A 52 -0.02 -4.87 -2.03
CA TYR A 52 -0.05 -6.23 -2.57
C TYR A 52 1.11 -6.56 -3.53
N PHE A 53 1.53 -5.59 -4.35
CA PHE A 53 2.59 -5.76 -5.34
C PHE A 53 4.00 -5.53 -4.79
N THR A 54 4.18 -5.24 -3.49
CA THR A 54 5.52 -5.09 -2.90
C THR A 54 6.20 -6.43 -2.58
N ARG A 55 5.51 -7.56 -2.78
CA ARG A 55 5.99 -8.91 -2.49
C ARG A 55 5.74 -9.93 -3.60
N PRO A 56 6.43 -11.08 -3.58
CA PRO A 56 6.14 -12.21 -4.45
C PRO A 56 4.66 -12.58 -4.40
N ILE A 57 4.07 -12.72 -5.59
CA ILE A 57 2.64 -12.61 -5.75
C ILE A 57 1.95 -13.95 -5.43
N SER A 58 1.22 -14.00 -4.31
CA SER A 58 0.37 -15.13 -3.92
C SER A 58 -0.73 -14.67 -2.95
N ALA A 59 -1.81 -15.44 -2.81
CA ALA A 59 -2.89 -15.11 -1.87
C ALA A 59 -2.40 -15.02 -0.41
N ARG A 60 -1.54 -15.97 0.00
CA ARG A 60 -0.95 -15.98 1.34
C ARG A 60 -0.07 -14.76 1.60
N GLN A 61 0.77 -14.37 0.63
CA GLN A 61 1.60 -13.17 0.76
C GLN A 61 0.77 -11.89 0.74
N GLY A 62 -0.38 -11.88 0.04
CA GLY A 62 -1.35 -10.80 0.11
C GLY A 62 -1.88 -10.57 1.52
N ILE A 63 -2.26 -11.65 2.22
CA ILE A 63 -2.72 -11.56 3.63
C ILE A 63 -1.60 -11.02 4.53
N TYR A 64 -0.38 -11.55 4.44
CA TYR A 64 0.76 -11.06 5.23
C TYR A 64 1.09 -9.59 4.96
N THR A 65 0.97 -9.18 3.70
CA THR A 65 1.17 -7.80 3.31
C THR A 65 0.09 -6.87 3.84
N TRP A 66 -1.18 -7.29 3.77
CA TRP A 66 -2.28 -6.56 4.39
C TRP A 66 -2.11 -6.46 5.92
N LEU A 67 -1.64 -7.52 6.59
CA LEU A 67 -1.31 -7.47 8.02
C LEU A 67 -0.21 -6.44 8.32
N CYS A 68 0.81 -6.32 7.46
CA CYS A 68 1.82 -5.26 7.62
C CYS A 68 1.22 -3.86 7.48
N VAL A 69 0.28 -3.65 6.55
CA VAL A 69 -0.46 -2.39 6.42
C VAL A 69 -1.28 -2.12 7.69
N LEU A 70 -2.03 -3.11 8.19
CA LEU A 70 -2.82 -3.00 9.41
C LEU A 70 -1.96 -2.66 10.63
N CYS A 71 -0.81 -3.30 10.79
CA CYS A 71 0.12 -2.95 11.85
C CYS A 71 0.70 -1.54 11.67
N GLY A 72 1.02 -1.13 10.43
CA GLY A 72 1.42 0.24 10.11
C GLY A 72 0.36 1.28 10.49
N LEU A 73 -0.92 1.03 10.18
CA LEU A 73 -2.06 1.88 10.59
C LEU A 73 -2.13 2.00 12.11
N THR A 74 -2.00 0.88 12.81
CA THR A 74 -2.03 0.82 14.28
C THR A 74 -0.88 1.61 14.89
N PHE A 75 0.32 1.50 14.33
CA PHE A 75 1.47 2.28 14.76
C PHE A 75 1.35 3.77 14.41
N GLY A 76 0.65 4.11 13.33
CA GLY A 76 0.33 5.50 12.99
C GLY A 76 -0.55 6.14 14.06
N ALA A 77 -1.61 5.45 14.46
CA ALA A 77 -2.48 5.87 15.56
C ALA A 77 -1.71 6.01 16.88
N ALA A 78 -0.90 5.01 17.22
CA ALA A 78 -0.06 5.05 18.42
C ALA A 78 0.97 6.19 18.40
N ALA A 79 1.55 6.49 17.23
CA ALA A 79 2.49 7.60 17.07
C ALA A 79 1.83 8.96 17.32
N VAL A 80 0.60 9.17 16.83
CA VAL A 80 -0.15 10.40 17.11
C VAL A 80 -0.39 10.57 18.61
N LEU A 81 -0.85 9.51 19.29
CA LEU A 81 -1.07 9.54 20.74
C LEU A 81 0.23 9.79 21.51
N ALA A 82 1.33 9.16 21.11
CA ALA A 82 2.64 9.38 21.71
C ALA A 82 3.12 10.82 21.53
N LEU A 83 2.92 11.41 20.35
CA LEU A 83 3.24 12.83 20.11
C LEU A 83 2.41 13.74 21.00
N GLN A 84 1.10 13.53 21.11
CA GLN A 84 0.24 14.33 21.97
C GLN A 84 0.70 14.31 23.44
N GLY A 85 1.14 13.15 23.94
CA GLY A 85 1.65 13.01 25.30
C GLY A 85 3.06 13.60 25.51
N LEU A 86 3.95 13.52 24.52
CA LEU A 86 5.34 13.94 24.65
C LEU A 86 5.58 15.41 24.30
N MET A 87 4.76 16.01 23.44
CA MET A 87 4.91 17.41 23.01
C MET A 87 4.96 18.41 24.18
N PRO A 88 4.12 18.31 25.24
CA PRO A 88 4.19 19.23 26.39
C PRO A 88 5.51 19.14 27.18
N ILE A 89 6.22 18.01 27.10
CA ILE A 89 7.43 17.73 27.88
C ILE A 89 8.69 18.05 27.07
N MET A 90 8.69 17.68 25.78
CA MET A 90 9.89 17.67 24.93
C MET A 90 9.81 18.67 23.77
N GLY A 91 8.68 19.35 23.58
CA GLY A 91 8.45 20.22 22.43
C GLY A 91 8.65 19.46 21.11
N SER A 92 9.25 20.12 20.12
CA SER A 92 9.50 19.53 18.79
C SER A 92 10.42 18.30 18.81
N PHE A 93 11.23 18.10 19.86
CA PHE A 93 12.07 16.91 19.98
C PHE A 93 11.26 15.62 20.19
N ALA A 94 9.99 15.72 20.62
CA ALA A 94 9.06 14.58 20.67
C ALA A 94 8.95 13.86 19.32
N LEU A 95 8.97 14.60 18.20
CA LEU A 95 8.91 14.02 16.86
C LEU A 95 10.09 13.10 16.59
N PHE A 96 11.30 13.53 16.93
CA PHE A 96 12.50 12.70 16.78
C PHE A 96 12.37 11.39 17.56
N VAL A 97 11.96 11.47 18.82
CA VAL A 97 11.83 10.29 19.70
C VAL A 97 10.78 9.31 19.19
N VAL A 98 9.59 9.80 18.82
CA VAL A 98 8.50 8.94 18.33
C VAL A 98 8.87 8.29 16.99
N VAL A 99 9.39 9.06 16.03
CA VAL A 99 9.80 8.53 14.73
C VAL A 99 10.93 7.51 14.89
N PHE A 100 11.92 7.80 15.74
CA PHE A 100 13.00 6.87 16.02
C PHE A 100 12.47 5.55 16.61
N ALA A 101 11.60 5.62 17.62
CA ALA A 101 11.04 4.43 18.26
C ALA A 101 10.20 3.59 17.27
N VAL A 102 9.31 4.22 16.51
CA VAL A 102 8.50 3.55 15.50
C VAL A 102 9.38 2.93 14.43
N ALA A 103 10.38 3.66 13.93
CA ALA A 103 11.31 3.14 12.93
C ALA A 103 12.11 1.94 13.47
N MET A 104 12.62 1.99 14.70
CA MET A 104 13.32 0.87 15.32
C MET A 104 12.45 -0.39 15.35
N VAL A 105 11.16 -0.26 15.70
CA VAL A 105 10.23 -1.40 15.70
C VAL A 105 9.98 -1.90 14.27
N VAL A 106 9.53 -1.03 13.37
CA VAL A 106 9.16 -1.39 11.99
C VAL A 106 10.34 -2.03 11.27
N VAL A 107 11.52 -1.41 11.33
CA VAL A 107 12.73 -1.88 10.66
C VAL A 107 13.18 -3.23 11.23
N SER A 108 12.99 -3.47 12.52
CA SER A 108 13.28 -4.76 13.17
C SER A 108 12.34 -5.89 12.73
N MET A 109 11.15 -5.58 12.20
CA MET A 109 10.22 -6.60 11.68
C MET A 109 10.78 -7.37 10.49
N ARG A 110 11.91 -6.96 9.90
CA ARG A 110 12.68 -7.77 8.95
C ARG A 110 13.05 -9.16 9.49
N ALA A 111 13.12 -9.31 10.81
CA ALA A 111 13.41 -10.59 11.46
C ALA A 111 12.17 -11.51 11.56
N VAL A 112 10.96 -10.99 11.31
CA VAL A 112 9.69 -11.73 11.42
C VAL A 112 9.18 -12.07 10.03
N ARG A 113 9.35 -13.31 9.58
CA ARG A 113 9.03 -13.78 8.20
C ARG A 113 7.61 -13.48 7.69
N ALA A 114 6.64 -13.31 8.61
CA ALA A 114 5.28 -12.96 8.22
C ALA A 114 5.07 -11.43 8.08
N LEU A 115 5.93 -10.62 8.69
CA LEU A 115 5.78 -9.17 8.83
C LEU A 115 6.97 -8.36 8.32
N ASP A 116 7.89 -8.98 7.57
CA ASP A 116 9.10 -8.36 7.03
C ASP A 116 8.83 -7.45 5.80
N ASN A 117 7.58 -7.02 5.56
CA ASN A 117 7.21 -6.19 4.41
C ASN A 117 7.32 -4.71 4.79
N ILE A 118 8.54 -4.22 4.95
CA ILE A 118 8.81 -2.84 5.40
C ILE A 118 8.05 -1.78 4.56
N PRO A 119 7.99 -1.87 3.21
CA PRO A 119 7.18 -0.92 2.43
C PRO A 119 5.70 -0.90 2.83
N ALA A 120 5.10 -2.06 3.10
CA ALA A 120 3.68 -2.14 3.49
C ALA A 120 3.42 -1.54 4.90
N TRP A 121 4.37 -1.69 5.83
CA TRP A 121 4.31 -1.00 7.12
C TRP A 121 4.28 0.52 6.95
N PHE A 122 5.19 1.06 6.13
CA PHE A 122 5.23 2.49 5.85
C PHE A 122 4.00 2.98 5.11
N LEU A 123 3.46 2.20 4.17
CA LEU A 123 2.19 2.51 3.52
C LEU A 123 1.03 2.62 4.53
N GLY A 124 0.97 1.73 5.53
CA GLY A 124 0.00 1.85 6.63
C GLY A 124 0.21 3.11 7.48
N LEU A 125 1.45 3.40 7.88
CA LEU A 125 1.78 4.62 8.65
C LEU A 125 1.36 5.89 7.90
N ILE A 126 1.78 6.00 6.63
CA ILE A 126 1.48 7.15 5.78
C ILE A 126 -0.02 7.27 5.55
N ALA A 127 -0.73 6.16 5.33
CA ALA A 127 -2.19 6.17 5.16
C ALA A 127 -2.91 6.70 6.40
N PHE A 128 -2.48 6.30 7.60
CA PHE A 128 -3.07 6.84 8.83
C PHE A 128 -2.84 8.35 8.93
N PHE A 129 -1.62 8.84 8.72
CA PHE A 129 -1.33 10.28 8.77
C PHE A 129 -2.06 11.06 7.68
N ALA A 130 -2.15 10.53 6.47
CA ALA A 130 -2.84 11.15 5.33
C ALA A 130 -4.36 11.23 5.51
N SER A 131 -4.94 10.34 6.33
CA SER A 131 -6.37 10.39 6.63
C SER A 131 -6.75 11.60 7.49
N HIS A 132 -5.79 12.19 8.22
CA HIS A 132 -6.03 13.20 9.24
C HIS A 132 -7.09 12.81 10.29
N ALA A 133 -7.39 11.52 10.43
CA ALA A 133 -8.36 11.02 11.38
C ALA A 133 -7.80 11.03 12.80
N GLU A 134 -8.70 11.19 13.78
CA GLU A 134 -8.33 10.99 15.18
C GLU A 134 -8.03 9.50 15.47
N PRO A 135 -7.02 9.20 16.30
CA PRO A 135 -6.71 7.84 16.73
C PRO A 135 -7.92 7.13 17.35
N SER A 136 -8.50 6.20 16.59
CA SER A 136 -9.65 5.43 17.01
C SER A 136 -9.68 4.06 16.32
N LEU A 137 -10.34 3.09 16.96
CA LEU A 137 -10.52 1.77 16.35
C LEU A 137 -11.37 1.86 15.07
N ALA A 138 -12.33 2.80 15.02
CA ALA A 138 -13.14 3.05 13.85
C ALA A 138 -12.28 3.48 12.64
N ALA A 139 -11.43 4.50 12.81
CA ALA A 139 -10.53 4.97 11.75
C ALA A 139 -9.57 3.86 11.26
N ILE A 140 -9.01 3.07 12.19
CA ILE A 140 -8.15 1.94 11.84
C ILE A 140 -8.94 0.89 11.05
N SER A 141 -10.16 0.56 11.48
CA SER A 141 -11.00 -0.45 10.83
C SER A 141 -11.45 -0.03 9.43
N GLU A 142 -11.76 1.25 9.24
CA GLU A 142 -12.15 1.82 7.96
C GLU A 142 -10.99 1.76 6.95
N LEU A 143 -9.81 2.26 7.36
CA LEU A 143 -8.60 2.22 6.53
C LEU A 143 -8.13 0.78 6.27
N ALA A 144 -8.22 -0.10 7.27
CA ALA A 144 -7.86 -1.51 7.12
C ALA A 144 -8.83 -2.24 6.17
N GLY A 145 -10.13 -1.95 6.25
CA GLY A 145 -11.15 -2.47 5.35
C GLY A 145 -10.94 -1.99 3.91
N ALA A 146 -10.65 -0.70 3.73
CA ALA A 146 -10.25 -0.13 2.44
C ALA A 146 -9.01 -0.85 1.88
N GLY A 147 -7.97 -0.99 2.68
CA GLY A 147 -6.76 -1.72 2.31
C GLY A 147 -7.03 -3.19 1.96
N ALA A 148 -7.92 -3.87 2.69
CA ALA A 148 -8.31 -5.25 2.39
C ALA A 148 -8.96 -5.37 1.01
N LEU A 149 -9.89 -4.47 0.69
CA LEU A 149 -10.52 -4.40 -0.63
C LEU A 149 -9.48 -4.19 -1.74
N GLY A 150 -8.51 -3.29 -1.50
CA GLY A 150 -7.42 -3.03 -2.44
C GLY A 150 -6.50 -4.22 -2.66
N THR A 151 -6.13 -4.91 -1.58
CA THR A 151 -5.34 -6.14 -1.64
C THR A 151 -6.08 -7.25 -2.38
N ALA A 152 -7.39 -7.40 -2.15
CA ALA A 152 -8.22 -8.36 -2.87
C ALA A 152 -8.28 -8.03 -4.37
N ALA A 153 -8.38 -6.75 -4.72
CA ALA A 153 -8.37 -6.28 -6.10
C ALA A 153 -7.00 -6.50 -6.77
N GLY A 154 -5.88 -6.27 -6.06
CA GLY A 154 -4.54 -6.59 -6.55
C GLY A 154 -4.37 -8.09 -6.84
N TRP A 155 -4.87 -8.95 -5.96
CA TRP A 155 -4.90 -10.39 -6.17
C TRP A 155 -5.76 -10.80 -7.39
N ALA A 156 -6.95 -10.21 -7.52
CA ALA A 156 -7.82 -10.46 -8.67
C ALA A 156 -7.14 -10.06 -9.99
N SER A 157 -6.46 -8.90 -10.01
CA SER A 157 -5.67 -8.44 -11.16
C SER A 157 -4.58 -9.43 -11.54
N GLN A 158 -3.79 -9.89 -10.58
CA GLN A 158 -2.77 -10.91 -10.82
C GLN A 158 -3.38 -12.18 -11.42
N ARG A 159 -4.48 -12.67 -10.82
CA ARG A 159 -5.10 -13.94 -11.23
C ARG A 159 -5.64 -13.84 -12.66
N LEU A 160 -6.26 -12.72 -13.02
CA LEU A 160 -6.79 -12.49 -14.37
C LEU A 160 -5.68 -12.31 -15.41
N GLN A 161 -4.60 -11.60 -15.06
CA GLN A 161 -3.41 -11.48 -15.91
C GLN A 161 -2.73 -12.83 -16.16
N GLY A 162 -2.63 -13.68 -15.14
CA GLY A 162 -2.08 -15.03 -15.28
C GLY A 162 -2.91 -15.92 -16.21
N ARG A 163 -4.25 -15.78 -16.17
CA ARG A 163 -5.15 -16.49 -17.11
C ARG A 163 -5.02 -15.96 -18.53
N PHE A 164 -4.87 -14.65 -18.71
CA PHE A 164 -4.64 -14.03 -20.01
C PHE A 164 -3.31 -14.50 -20.63
N ALA A 165 -2.26 -14.59 -19.81
CA ALA A 165 -0.94 -15.06 -20.25
C ALA A 165 -0.92 -16.55 -20.63
N GLY A 166 -1.67 -17.40 -19.94
CA GLY A 166 -1.77 -18.83 -20.26
C GLY A 166 -2.73 -19.17 -21.40
N ALA A 167 -3.45 -18.18 -21.95
CA ALA A 167 -4.33 -18.33 -23.11
C ALA A 167 -3.64 -17.97 -24.45
N HIS A 168 -2.37 -17.58 -24.40
CA HIS A 168 -1.48 -17.29 -25.51
C HIS A 168 -0.26 -18.20 -25.46
#